data_AF-A0A2H5XVJ0-F1
#
_entry.id   AF-A0A2H5XVJ0-F1
#
_cell.length_a   1.000
_cell.length_b   1.000
_cell.length_c   1.000
_cell.angle_alpha   90.00
_cell.angle_beta   90.00
_cell.angle_gamma   90.00
#
_symmetry.space_group_name_H-M   'P 1'
#
loop_
_entity.id
_entity.type
_entity.pdbx_description
1 polymer ?
#
loop_
_entity_poly.entity_id
_entity_poly.type
_entity_poly.pdbx_seq_one_letter_code
_entity_poly.pdbx_strand_id
1 'polypeptide(L)'
;MALLLAIFSDVIINPTFPKEELDKLMPQVLASIKQRKSRPSELAMALSRIVLYGPDHPSAQRPTEESVKSITPEDIRTFHRTYVRPNNQASLAIVGDVTLKEIIPQIEAAFRRWESASVTVPETPKPKPLPRGVYFVERPGSVQSTIVLCGLAPGRKDPDYEKLDLAVELLGNGFSGRLFKTLRETYSFTYTPYAFLTQGKYFNRFAAGADVRTPVTDSAILVLRREIEKVANEPASEEEFSVIKQNVLGSYQMNFEQPWFVASLLQNANYLELPEEYFKGYPKRIAAYSPYDALAAAERYLQPRNWWLVVVGKPDIAKELERWGDLHRYDLDLKPIGTAGPEPVSMSVEELLRRYVNALGGESKLRSITSIVKTSQIVLSAGGQQFEGTALTKQKAPNKLYQKLSLPVVQQEQWVDGTQAWMKQGPRPPQPMPDNIARSVLDQAMMFHVAKLPELGYRCSIEGKRNGMIILRAEKNGRQSTYYFDETTFLLRRTDQQQGPEEGGVTLSEYYDDYAPIEGIMLPRSERLESPMFSITSKCTYQLNVPIEDAEFQPKQ
;
A
#
# COMPACT_ATOMS: atom_id res chain seq x y z
N MET A 1 -31.01 26.86 6.93
CA MET A 1 -30.24 26.09 7.94
C MET A 1 -31.06 24.95 8.56
N ALA A 2 -32.30 25.17 8.99
CA ALA A 2 -33.15 24.16 9.64
C ALA A 2 -33.24 22.79 8.93
N LEU A 3 -33.46 22.74 7.60
CA LEU A 3 -33.51 21.47 6.86
C LEU A 3 -32.17 20.71 6.90
N LEU A 4 -31.05 21.43 6.76
CA LEU A 4 -29.71 20.83 6.83
C LEU A 4 -29.45 20.23 8.21
N LEU A 5 -29.77 20.96 9.28
CA LEU A 5 -29.64 20.48 10.66
C LEU A 5 -30.55 19.29 10.92
N ALA A 6 -31.78 19.30 10.39
CA ALA A 6 -32.70 18.17 10.52
C ALA A 6 -32.11 16.89 9.89
N ILE A 7 -31.66 16.98 8.63
CA ILE A 7 -31.02 15.84 7.94
C ILE A 7 -29.76 15.38 8.67
N PHE A 8 -28.89 16.32 9.06
CA PHE A 8 -27.65 16.01 9.77
C PHE A 8 -27.90 15.31 11.11
N SER A 9 -28.86 15.83 11.89
CA SER A 9 -29.26 15.21 13.16
C SER A 9 -29.88 13.83 12.95
N ASP A 10 -30.67 13.62 11.90
CA ASP A 10 -31.29 12.32 11.62
C ASP A 10 -30.24 11.27 11.22
N VAL A 11 -29.25 11.64 10.40
CA VAL A 11 -28.11 10.78 10.05
C VAL A 11 -27.29 10.39 11.29
N ILE A 12 -27.10 11.32 12.23
CA ILE A 12 -26.36 11.05 13.47
C ILE A 12 -27.17 10.23 14.46
N ILE A 13 -28.46 10.51 14.65
CA ILE A 13 -29.28 9.96 15.74
C ILE A 13 -29.99 8.67 15.30
N ASN A 14 -30.50 8.60 14.07
CA ASN A 14 -31.36 7.52 13.57
C ASN A 14 -30.79 6.76 12.35
N PRO A 15 -29.49 6.42 12.28
CA PRO A 15 -28.97 5.64 11.15
C PRO A 15 -29.53 4.20 11.16
N THR A 16 -29.98 3.71 10.00
CA THR A 16 -30.61 2.39 9.87
C THR A 16 -29.63 1.25 9.55
N PHE A 17 -28.44 1.58 9.01
CA PHE A 17 -27.38 0.63 8.60
C PHE A 17 -27.92 -0.62 7.87
N PRO A 18 -28.58 -0.44 6.70
CA PRO A 18 -29.11 -1.55 5.93
C PRO A 18 -27.98 -2.44 5.38
N LYS A 19 -28.22 -3.76 5.33
CA LYS A 19 -27.22 -4.73 4.90
C LYS A 19 -26.82 -4.50 3.44
N GLU A 20 -27.77 -4.13 2.60
CA GLU A 20 -27.60 -3.93 1.16
C GLU A 20 -26.61 -2.78 0.88
N GLU A 21 -26.61 -1.71 1.68
CA GLU A 21 -25.66 -0.61 1.53
C GLU A 21 -24.26 -1.01 2.03
N LEU A 22 -24.16 -1.79 3.09
CA LEU A 22 -22.88 -2.36 3.53
C LEU A 22 -22.28 -3.28 2.46
N ASP A 23 -23.11 -4.16 1.86
CA ASP A 23 -22.69 -5.07 0.79
C ASP A 23 -22.19 -4.30 -0.45
N LYS A 24 -22.78 -3.14 -0.77
CA LYS A 24 -22.31 -2.26 -1.87
C LYS A 24 -21.00 -1.54 -1.57
N LEU A 25 -20.78 -1.13 -0.32
CA LEU A 25 -19.57 -0.43 0.10
C LEU A 25 -18.37 -1.37 0.27
N MET A 26 -18.62 -2.62 0.68
CA MET A 26 -17.57 -3.59 1.02
C MET A 26 -16.54 -3.79 -0.10
N PRO A 27 -16.92 -3.97 -1.39
CA PRO A 27 -15.94 -4.11 -2.47
C PRO A 27 -15.08 -2.85 -2.67
N GLN A 28 -15.62 -1.65 -2.45
CA GLN A 28 -14.88 -0.39 -2.58
C GLN A 28 -13.83 -0.25 -1.48
N VAL A 29 -14.18 -0.59 -0.23
CA VAL A 29 -13.24 -0.58 0.90
C VAL A 29 -12.13 -1.60 0.70
N LEU A 30 -12.48 -2.83 0.27
CA LEU A 30 -11.50 -3.87 -0.02
C LEU A 30 -10.55 -3.47 -1.16
N ALA A 31 -11.08 -2.86 -2.23
CA ALA A 31 -10.26 -2.33 -3.31
C ALA A 31 -9.29 -1.25 -2.82
N SER A 32 -9.74 -0.34 -1.95
CA SER A 32 -8.89 0.69 -1.33
C SER A 32 -7.79 0.08 -0.44
N ILE A 33 -8.09 -0.99 0.31
CA ILE A 33 -7.08 -1.72 1.10
C ILE A 33 -6.02 -2.33 0.19
N LYS A 34 -6.43 -2.98 -0.91
CA LYS A 34 -5.49 -3.56 -1.89
C LYS A 34 -4.64 -2.48 -2.56
N GLN A 35 -5.24 -1.38 -2.99
CA GLN A 35 -4.54 -0.26 -3.62
C GLN A 35 -3.49 0.37 -2.69
N ARG A 36 -3.75 0.44 -1.37
CA ARG A 36 -2.75 0.95 -0.42
C ARG A 36 -1.47 0.12 -0.39
N LYS A 37 -1.56 -1.21 -0.57
CA LYS A 37 -0.38 -2.09 -0.63
C LYS A 37 0.52 -1.79 -1.85
N SER A 38 -0.01 -1.15 -2.89
CA SER A 38 0.79 -0.80 -4.06
C SER A 38 1.56 0.50 -3.91
N ARG A 39 1.23 1.34 -2.91
CA ARG A 39 1.82 2.66 -2.69
C ARG A 39 2.94 2.57 -1.65
N PRO A 40 4.22 2.72 -2.04
CA PRO A 40 5.35 2.62 -1.11
C PRO A 40 5.26 3.57 0.09
N SER A 41 4.80 4.80 -0.11
CA SER A 41 4.59 5.80 0.95
C SER A 41 3.56 5.36 2.00
N GLU A 42 2.45 4.77 1.60
CA GLU A 42 1.43 4.22 2.51
C GLU A 42 1.98 3.07 3.36
N LEU A 43 2.77 2.18 2.74
CA LEU A 43 3.44 1.09 3.45
C LEU A 43 4.45 1.63 4.47
N ALA A 44 5.27 2.60 4.06
CA ALA A 44 6.28 3.21 4.92
C ALA A 44 5.65 3.95 6.12
N MET A 45 4.58 4.72 5.89
CA MET A 45 3.84 5.43 6.94
C MET A 45 3.06 4.49 7.86
N ALA A 46 2.58 3.36 7.36
CA ALA A 46 1.93 2.36 8.18
C ALA A 46 2.95 1.62 9.05
N LEU A 47 4.09 1.19 8.48
CA LEU A 47 5.16 0.55 9.24
C LEU A 47 5.76 1.52 10.26
N SER A 48 5.95 2.80 9.93
CA SER A 48 6.43 3.80 10.90
C SER A 48 5.52 3.92 12.13
N ARG A 49 4.20 3.77 11.97
CA ARG A 49 3.28 3.74 13.13
C ARG A 49 3.45 2.46 13.95
N ILE A 50 3.63 1.30 13.30
CA ILE A 50 3.86 0.02 13.98
C ILE A 50 5.16 0.07 14.81
N VAL A 51 6.27 0.55 14.23
CA VAL A 51 7.56 0.58 14.94
C VAL A 51 7.56 1.55 16.11
N LEU A 52 6.83 2.66 16.00
CA LEU A 52 6.75 3.70 17.03
C LEU A 52 5.78 3.37 18.15
N TYR A 53 4.58 2.93 17.81
CA TYR A 53 3.52 2.72 18.78
C TYR A 53 3.46 1.29 19.32
N GLY A 54 4.02 0.33 18.59
CA GLY A 54 3.86 -1.10 18.82
C GLY A 54 2.65 -1.65 18.04
N PRO A 55 2.70 -2.93 17.61
CA PRO A 55 1.68 -3.52 16.73
C PRO A 55 0.27 -3.55 17.33
N ASP A 56 0.16 -3.60 18.66
CA ASP A 56 -1.13 -3.69 19.36
C ASP A 56 -1.75 -2.32 19.68
N HIS A 57 -1.00 -1.23 19.50
CA HIS A 57 -1.47 0.10 19.88
C HIS A 57 -2.53 0.62 18.88
N PRO A 58 -3.62 1.27 19.33
CA PRO A 58 -4.68 1.77 18.42
C PRO A 58 -4.17 2.64 17.26
N SER A 59 -3.17 3.49 17.50
CA SER A 59 -2.55 4.33 16.45
C SER A 59 -1.72 3.56 15.41
N ALA A 60 -1.34 2.31 15.68
CA ALA A 60 -0.68 1.42 14.71
C ALA A 60 -1.67 0.59 13.90
N GLN A 61 -2.93 0.48 14.35
CA GLN A 61 -3.94 -0.34 13.69
C GLN A 61 -4.26 0.16 12.27
N ARG A 62 -4.59 -0.79 11.41
CA ARG A 62 -5.03 -0.55 10.04
C ARG A 62 -6.09 -1.59 9.64
N PRO A 63 -7.06 -1.21 8.80
CA PRO A 63 -7.97 -2.19 8.24
C PRO A 63 -7.20 -3.17 7.35
N THR A 64 -7.40 -4.45 7.60
CA THR A 64 -7.01 -5.57 6.73
C THR A 64 -8.24 -6.09 5.98
N GLU A 65 -8.03 -6.81 4.87
CA GLU A 65 -9.12 -7.45 4.13
C GLU A 65 -9.93 -8.40 5.02
N GLU A 66 -9.24 -9.12 5.92
CA GLU A 66 -9.86 -10.01 6.90
C GLU A 66 -10.73 -9.24 7.90
N SER A 67 -10.16 -8.21 8.56
CA SER A 67 -10.87 -7.41 9.57
C SER A 67 -12.09 -6.67 9.01
N VAL A 68 -12.04 -6.30 7.73
CA VAL A 68 -13.15 -5.58 7.07
C VAL A 68 -14.24 -6.54 6.63
N LYS A 69 -13.87 -7.73 6.12
CA LYS A 69 -14.85 -8.78 5.77
C LYS A 69 -15.60 -9.33 6.98
N SER A 70 -15.03 -9.25 8.18
CA SER A 70 -15.69 -9.68 9.41
C SER A 70 -16.72 -8.69 9.95
N ILE A 71 -16.80 -7.45 9.42
CA ILE A 71 -17.73 -6.43 9.91
C ILE A 71 -19.17 -6.80 9.51
N THR A 72 -20.06 -6.83 10.49
CA THR A 72 -21.50 -7.03 10.30
C THR A 72 -22.27 -5.72 10.51
N PRO A 73 -23.52 -5.61 10.00
CA PRO A 73 -24.38 -4.47 10.33
C PRO A 73 -24.61 -4.29 11.84
N GLU A 74 -24.60 -5.38 12.62
CA GLU A 74 -24.81 -5.30 14.07
C GLU A 74 -23.58 -4.75 14.81
N ASP A 75 -22.37 -4.98 14.32
CA ASP A 75 -21.15 -4.35 14.86
C ASP A 75 -21.23 -2.83 14.72
N ILE A 76 -21.70 -2.35 13.57
CA ILE A 76 -21.86 -0.92 13.28
C ILE A 76 -22.96 -0.32 14.17
N ARG A 77 -24.11 -0.98 14.29
CA ARG A 77 -25.19 -0.55 15.20
C ARG A 77 -24.73 -0.53 16.65
N THR A 78 -23.95 -1.52 17.07
CA THR A 78 -23.40 -1.61 18.41
C THR A 78 -22.39 -0.50 18.67
N PHE A 79 -21.49 -0.22 17.73
CA PHE A 79 -20.56 0.90 17.81
C PHE A 79 -21.30 2.24 17.92
N HIS A 80 -22.31 2.46 17.08
CA HIS A 80 -23.15 3.67 17.11
C HIS A 80 -23.88 3.81 18.45
N ARG A 81 -24.57 2.75 18.91
CA ARG A 81 -25.30 2.72 20.18
C ARG A 81 -24.39 2.90 21.40
N THR A 82 -23.11 2.53 21.29
CA THR A 82 -22.18 2.61 22.42
C THR A 82 -21.46 3.96 22.46
N TYR A 83 -20.95 4.44 21.33
CA TYR A 83 -20.00 5.55 21.30
C TYR A 83 -20.54 6.85 20.68
N VAL A 84 -21.59 6.80 19.85
CA VAL A 84 -22.17 8.01 19.24
C VAL A 84 -23.21 8.61 20.19
N ARG A 85 -22.72 9.31 21.22
CA ARG A 85 -23.51 9.88 22.31
C ARG A 85 -23.15 11.34 22.56
N PRO A 86 -24.11 12.20 22.95
CA PRO A 86 -23.85 13.63 23.15
C PRO A 86 -22.84 13.87 24.28
N ASN A 87 -22.87 13.04 25.33
CA ASN A 87 -21.95 13.11 26.47
C ASN A 87 -20.61 12.41 26.24
N ASN A 88 -20.32 11.92 25.02
CA ASN A 88 -19.03 11.33 24.65
C ASN A 88 -18.20 12.30 23.78
N GLN A 89 -17.90 13.48 24.33
CA GLN A 89 -17.11 14.54 23.68
C GLN A 89 -17.65 15.04 22.33
N ALA A 90 -18.97 14.97 22.11
CA ALA A 90 -19.59 15.53 20.91
C ALA A 90 -19.44 17.06 20.88
N SER A 91 -18.95 17.60 19.77
CA SER A 91 -18.83 19.05 19.55
C SER A 91 -19.29 19.45 18.15
N LEU A 92 -20.04 20.55 18.07
CA LEU A 92 -20.52 21.13 16.81
C LEU A 92 -19.98 22.55 16.71
N ALA A 93 -19.16 22.81 15.69
CA ALA A 93 -18.72 24.16 15.34
C ALA A 93 -19.52 24.68 14.15
N ILE A 94 -20.03 25.91 14.27
CA ILE A 94 -20.77 26.61 13.22
C ILE A 94 -20.06 27.92 12.95
N VAL A 95 -19.66 28.14 11.71
CA VAL A 95 -18.93 29.34 11.27
C VAL A 95 -19.64 29.88 10.02
N GLY A 96 -20.06 31.14 10.06
CA GLY A 96 -20.75 31.79 8.97
C GLY A 96 -21.63 32.95 9.43
N ASP A 97 -22.48 33.43 8.53
CA ASP A 97 -23.46 34.49 8.78
C ASP A 97 -24.67 33.95 9.54
N VAL A 98 -24.50 33.75 10.85
CA VAL A 98 -25.55 33.28 11.78
C VAL A 98 -25.41 33.97 13.13
N THR A 99 -26.53 34.24 13.78
CA THR A 99 -26.53 34.72 15.17
C THR A 99 -26.84 33.59 16.15
N LEU A 100 -26.37 33.72 17.40
CA LEU A 100 -26.70 32.77 18.47
C LEU A 100 -28.21 32.65 18.68
N LYS A 101 -28.95 33.77 18.59
CA LYS A 101 -30.40 33.82 18.76
C LYS A 101 -31.14 33.00 17.70
N GLU A 102 -30.61 32.93 16.48
CA GLU A 102 -31.22 32.18 15.38
C GLU A 102 -30.85 30.70 15.41
N ILE A 103 -29.59 30.37 15.72
CA ILE A 103 -29.06 29.02 15.53
C ILE A 103 -29.29 28.10 16.73
N ILE A 104 -29.21 28.61 17.96
CA ILE A 104 -29.35 27.79 19.18
C ILE A 104 -30.71 27.06 19.21
N PRO A 105 -31.87 27.72 18.99
CA PRO A 105 -33.16 27.03 18.98
C PRO A 105 -33.25 25.94 17.89
N GLN A 106 -32.57 26.12 16.75
CA GLN A 106 -32.55 25.14 15.67
C GLN A 106 -31.71 23.90 16.03
N ILE A 107 -30.56 24.09 16.68
CA ILE A 107 -29.71 23.00 17.17
C ILE A 107 -30.45 22.22 18.26
N GLU A 108 -31.03 22.92 19.24
CA GLU A 108 -31.81 22.31 20.31
C GLU A 108 -32.97 21.49 19.74
N ALA A 109 -33.73 22.04 18.78
CA ALA A 109 -34.81 21.32 18.13
C ALA A 109 -34.34 20.09 17.35
N ALA A 110 -33.22 20.19 16.64
CA ALA A 110 -32.66 19.10 15.83
C ALA A 110 -32.12 17.96 16.70
N PHE A 111 -31.40 18.28 17.77
CA PHE A 111 -30.74 17.29 18.63
C PHE A 111 -31.51 16.95 19.90
N ARG A 112 -32.75 17.43 20.09
CA ARG A 112 -33.57 17.17 21.29
C ARG A 112 -33.77 15.70 21.65
N ARG A 113 -33.63 14.79 20.67
CA ARG A 113 -33.78 13.34 20.84
C ARG A 113 -32.44 12.62 21.03
N TRP A 114 -31.32 13.34 21.01
CA TRP A 114 -30.01 12.73 21.21
C TRP A 114 -29.74 12.60 22.71
N GLU A 115 -30.01 11.42 23.24
CA GLU A 115 -29.91 11.16 24.68
C GLU A 115 -28.51 10.75 25.10
N SER A 116 -28.12 11.19 26.30
CA SER A 116 -26.89 10.74 26.95
C SER A 116 -26.99 9.27 27.35
N ALA A 117 -25.86 8.57 27.40
CA ALA A 117 -25.79 7.20 27.90
C ALA A 117 -24.51 7.00 28.71
N SER A 118 -24.45 5.91 29.50
CA SER A 118 -23.19 5.49 30.10
C SER A 118 -22.22 5.09 28.99
N VAL A 119 -21.13 5.84 28.82
CA VAL A 119 -20.08 5.55 27.85
C VAL A 119 -18.78 5.32 28.60
N THR A 120 -18.20 4.14 28.41
CA THR A 120 -16.83 3.84 28.86
C THR A 120 -15.90 4.04 27.68
N VAL A 121 -15.08 5.09 27.72
CA VAL A 121 -14.05 5.32 26.70
C VAL A 121 -12.79 4.59 27.14
N PRO A 122 -12.24 3.66 26.34
CA PRO A 122 -10.99 2.99 26.67
C PRO A 122 -9.86 4.02 26.85
N GLU A 123 -9.05 3.86 27.88
CA GLU A 123 -7.83 4.65 28.02
C GLU A 123 -6.89 4.37 26.85
N THR A 124 -6.21 5.41 26.37
CA THR A 124 -5.19 5.24 25.32
C THR A 124 -3.93 4.66 25.96
N PRO A 125 -3.51 3.44 25.59
CA PRO A 125 -2.32 2.82 26.18
C PRO A 125 -1.07 3.62 25.82
N LYS A 126 -0.02 3.53 26.64
CA LYS A 126 1.28 4.11 26.28
C LYS A 126 1.87 3.37 25.07
N PRO A 127 2.55 4.08 24.14
CA PRO A 127 3.31 3.47 23.06
C PRO A 127 4.31 2.44 23.59
N LYS A 128 4.45 1.31 22.89
CA LYS A 128 5.49 0.30 23.12
C LYS A 128 6.30 0.14 21.84
N PRO A 129 7.29 1.02 21.59
CA PRO A 129 8.08 0.97 20.37
C PRO A 129 8.81 -0.36 20.21
N LEU A 130 9.01 -0.76 18.97
CA LEU A 130 9.88 -1.89 18.64
C LEU A 130 11.36 -1.52 18.87
N PRO A 131 12.29 -2.50 18.92
CA PRO A 131 13.72 -2.23 19.06
C PRO A 131 14.24 -1.24 18.03
N ARG A 132 15.29 -0.49 18.39
CA ARG A 132 15.95 0.42 17.45
C ARG A 132 16.53 -0.38 16.29
N GLY A 133 16.39 0.12 15.07
CA GLY A 133 16.88 -0.58 13.89
C GLY A 133 16.28 -0.04 12.60
N VAL A 134 16.51 -0.82 11.55
CA VAL A 134 16.04 -0.56 10.18
C VAL A 134 14.90 -1.51 9.87
N TYR A 135 13.79 -0.96 9.42
CA TYR A 135 12.55 -1.68 9.16
C TYR A 135 12.24 -1.60 7.67
N PHE A 136 12.44 -2.71 6.97
CA PHE A 136 12.47 -2.73 5.53
C PHE A 136 11.31 -3.54 4.95
N VAL A 137 10.44 -2.89 4.16
CA VAL A 137 9.42 -3.59 3.38
C VAL A 137 9.99 -3.97 2.01
N GLU A 138 10.07 -5.27 1.77
CA GLU A 138 10.48 -5.82 0.48
C GLU A 138 9.36 -5.65 -0.53
N ARG A 139 9.57 -4.79 -1.53
CA ARG A 139 8.63 -4.57 -2.62
C ARG A 139 9.30 -4.80 -3.98
N PRO A 140 9.18 -6.03 -4.53
CA PRO A 140 9.62 -6.32 -5.89
C PRO A 140 9.00 -5.34 -6.89
N GLY A 141 9.81 -4.86 -7.83
CA GLY A 141 9.38 -3.90 -8.86
C GLY A 141 9.31 -2.44 -8.42
N SER A 142 9.70 -2.10 -7.18
CA SER A 142 9.93 -0.69 -6.81
C SER A 142 11.04 -0.08 -7.65
N VAL A 143 10.86 1.14 -8.16
CA VAL A 143 11.88 1.86 -8.95
C VAL A 143 12.57 2.97 -8.15
N GLN A 144 11.91 3.33 -7.05
CA GLN A 144 12.37 4.24 -6.03
C GLN A 144 12.33 3.53 -4.68
N SER A 145 13.15 4.02 -3.76
CA SER A 145 13.10 3.69 -2.34
C SER A 145 12.38 4.82 -1.61
N THR A 146 11.33 4.47 -0.88
CA THR A 146 10.70 5.39 0.08
C THR A 146 11.43 5.27 1.41
N ILE A 147 11.98 6.38 1.89
CA ILE A 147 12.74 6.45 3.14
C ILE A 147 11.95 7.28 4.15
N VAL A 148 11.86 6.79 5.38
CA VAL A 148 11.22 7.48 6.50
C VAL A 148 12.08 7.33 7.74
N LEU A 149 12.54 8.44 8.28
CA LEU A 149 13.12 8.54 9.61
C LEU A 149 12.05 9.11 10.54
N CYS A 150 11.75 8.42 11.63
CA CYS A 150 10.62 8.75 12.48
C CYS A 150 10.90 8.50 13.95
N GLY A 151 10.27 9.27 14.84
CA GLY A 151 10.43 9.14 16.29
C GLY A 151 9.19 9.61 17.04
N LEU A 152 9.06 9.17 18.30
CA LEU A 152 7.96 9.60 19.15
C LEU A 152 8.12 11.08 19.52
N ALA A 153 6.99 11.75 19.64
CA ALA A 153 6.88 13.15 20.01
C ALA A 153 5.79 13.32 21.08
N PRO A 154 5.84 14.40 21.86
CA PRO A 154 4.95 14.56 22.99
C PRO A 154 3.52 14.95 22.54
N GLY A 155 2.54 14.78 23.43
CA GLY A 155 1.16 15.20 23.19
C GLY A 155 1.04 16.72 23.03
N ARG A 156 -0.08 17.19 22.46
CA ARG A 156 -0.27 18.62 22.10
C ARG A 156 -0.21 19.59 23.28
N LYS A 157 -0.51 19.13 24.50
CA LYS A 157 -0.44 19.95 25.73
C LYS A 157 0.97 20.10 26.31
N ASP A 158 1.94 19.33 25.80
CA ASP A 158 3.31 19.39 26.29
C ASP A 158 3.97 20.73 25.93
N PRO A 159 4.68 21.39 26.86
CA PRO A 159 5.31 22.68 26.61
C PRO A 159 6.38 22.65 25.51
N ASP A 160 6.95 21.47 25.22
CA ASP A 160 7.93 21.33 24.14
C ASP A 160 7.28 21.12 22.76
N TYR A 161 5.97 20.87 22.68
CA TYR A 161 5.32 20.53 21.41
C TYR A 161 5.54 21.60 20.34
N GLU A 162 5.22 22.87 20.62
CA GLU A 162 5.33 23.96 19.64
C GLU A 162 6.78 24.26 19.27
N LYS A 163 7.70 24.07 20.23
CA LYS A 163 9.15 24.24 20.01
C LYS A 163 9.69 23.15 19.10
N LEU A 164 9.27 21.90 19.33
CA LEU A 164 9.59 20.77 18.48
C LEU A 164 8.98 20.92 17.08
N ASP A 165 7.75 21.43 16.99
CA ASP A 165 7.10 21.71 15.70
C ASP A 165 7.93 22.68 14.86
N LEU A 166 8.41 23.79 15.46
CA LEU A 166 9.32 24.72 14.79
C LEU A 166 10.66 24.07 14.38
N ALA A 167 11.20 23.16 15.20
CA ALA A 167 12.39 22.39 14.82
C ALA A 167 12.13 21.47 13.62
N VAL A 168 10.95 20.86 13.54
CA VAL A 168 10.56 20.02 12.40
C VAL A 168 10.25 20.87 11.16
N GLU A 169 9.70 22.06 11.32
CA GLU A 169 9.51 23.03 10.23
C GLU A 169 10.85 23.49 9.61
N LEU A 170 11.90 23.68 10.41
CA LEU A 170 13.26 23.91 9.87
C LEU A 170 13.71 22.82 8.89
N LEU A 171 13.27 21.58 9.08
CA LEU A 171 13.54 20.48 8.15
C LEU A 171 12.62 20.52 6.91
N GLY A 172 11.31 20.68 7.13
CA GLY A 172 10.26 20.31 6.18
C GLY A 172 9.42 21.43 5.58
N ASN A 173 9.65 22.70 5.92
CA ASN A 173 8.83 23.85 5.48
C ASN A 173 8.98 24.18 3.98
N GLY A 174 8.55 23.25 3.11
CA GLY A 174 8.60 23.38 1.66
C GLY A 174 9.99 23.76 1.14
N PHE A 175 10.03 24.75 0.24
CA PHE A 175 11.25 25.26 -0.38
C PHE A 175 12.22 25.92 0.61
N SER A 176 11.72 26.39 1.76
CA SER A 176 12.54 27.04 2.79
C SER A 176 13.26 26.05 3.71
N GLY A 177 12.74 24.81 3.81
CA GLY A 177 13.28 23.78 4.69
C GLY A 177 14.63 23.21 4.25
N ARG A 178 15.44 22.79 5.22
CA ARG A 178 16.79 22.23 4.98
C ARG A 178 16.77 20.98 4.11
N LEU A 179 15.74 20.14 4.22
CA LEU A 179 15.65 18.91 3.41
C LEU A 179 15.44 19.22 1.93
N PHE A 180 14.73 20.29 1.58
CA PHE A 180 14.57 20.71 0.20
C PHE A 180 15.91 21.22 -0.36
N LYS A 181 16.56 22.18 0.32
CA LYS A 181 17.85 22.73 -0.10
C LYS A 181 18.93 21.66 -0.28
N THR A 182 18.89 20.61 0.52
CA THR A 182 19.88 19.51 0.44
C THR A 182 19.46 18.42 -0.54
N LEU A 183 18.43 17.64 -0.23
CA LEU A 183 18.05 16.48 -1.03
C LEU A 183 17.56 16.85 -2.43
N ARG A 184 16.89 18.00 -2.59
CA ARG A 184 16.39 18.47 -3.89
C ARG A 184 17.41 19.35 -4.61
N GLU A 185 17.84 20.46 -4.02
CA GLU A 185 18.67 21.44 -4.76
C GLU A 185 20.14 20.99 -4.88
N THR A 186 20.74 20.56 -3.76
CA THR A 186 22.17 20.18 -3.76
C THR A 186 22.42 18.84 -4.45
N TYR A 187 21.63 17.81 -4.10
CA TYR A 187 21.89 16.43 -4.55
C TYR A 187 20.93 15.90 -5.62
N SER A 188 19.80 16.57 -5.85
CA SER A 188 18.79 16.12 -6.83
C SER A 188 18.33 14.66 -6.64
N PHE A 189 18.26 14.19 -5.39
CA PHE A 189 17.85 12.81 -5.06
C PHE A 189 16.34 12.61 -5.12
N THR A 190 15.56 13.64 -4.80
CA THR A 190 14.09 13.60 -4.78
C THR A 190 13.51 14.90 -5.33
N TYR A 191 12.20 14.92 -5.60
CA TYR A 191 11.45 16.11 -5.97
C TYR A 191 10.87 16.82 -4.74
N THR A 192 10.28 16.05 -3.82
CA THR A 192 9.53 16.55 -2.65
C THR A 192 9.93 15.77 -1.40
N PRO A 193 11.01 16.15 -0.72
CA PRO A 193 11.26 15.68 0.63
C PRO A 193 10.22 16.29 1.58
N TYR A 194 10.02 15.66 2.74
CA TYR A 194 9.08 16.15 3.74
C TYR A 194 9.63 15.97 5.14
N ALA A 195 9.16 16.79 6.07
CA ALA A 195 9.20 16.54 7.49
C ALA A 195 7.92 17.09 8.13
N PHE A 196 7.37 16.39 9.12
CA PHE A 196 6.16 16.83 9.80
C PHE A 196 6.04 16.25 11.20
N LEU A 197 5.24 16.93 12.03
CA LEU A 197 4.84 16.52 13.37
C LEU A 197 3.32 16.27 13.38
N THR A 198 2.85 15.19 14.00
CA THR A 198 1.40 15.00 14.20
C THR A 198 0.86 15.82 15.37
N GLN A 199 -0.46 16.04 15.37
CA GLN A 199 -1.15 16.92 16.31
C GLN A 199 -2.13 16.20 17.24
N GLY A 200 -1.88 14.93 17.55
CA GLY A 200 -2.65 14.12 18.48
C GLY A 200 -2.60 14.61 19.93
N LYS A 201 -3.66 14.28 20.69
CA LYS A 201 -3.85 14.70 22.09
C LYS A 201 -2.79 14.14 23.03
N TYR A 202 -2.55 12.82 22.98
CA TYR A 202 -1.71 12.11 23.96
C TYR A 202 -0.30 11.81 23.48
N PHE A 203 -0.18 11.27 22.27
CA PHE A 203 1.10 10.85 21.69
C PHE A 203 1.17 11.32 20.25
N ASN A 204 2.37 11.72 19.84
CA ASN A 204 2.67 12.16 18.49
C ASN A 204 3.89 11.44 17.95
N ARG A 205 4.17 11.70 16.67
CA ARG A 205 5.45 11.35 16.07
C ARG A 205 5.90 12.47 15.15
N PHE A 206 7.21 12.60 15.03
CA PHE A 206 7.80 13.25 13.87
C PHE A 206 8.08 12.19 12.80
N ALA A 207 8.03 12.61 11.54
CA ALA A 207 8.53 11.82 10.43
C ALA A 207 9.16 12.73 9.39
N ALA A 208 10.29 12.32 8.83
CA ALA A 208 11.00 13.01 7.79
C ALA A 208 11.49 11.99 6.74
N GLY A 209 11.45 12.34 5.47
CA GLY A 209 11.69 11.36 4.44
C GLY A 209 11.61 11.88 3.01
N ALA A 210 11.79 10.96 2.08
CA ALA A 210 11.74 11.21 0.64
C ALA A 210 11.57 9.91 -0.14
N ASP A 211 11.02 10.03 -1.35
CA ASP A 211 11.11 9.00 -2.39
C ASP A 211 12.32 9.30 -3.28
N VAL A 212 13.25 8.36 -3.39
CA VAL A 212 14.52 8.53 -4.13
C VAL A 212 14.77 7.38 -5.08
N ARG A 213 15.58 7.59 -6.13
CA ARG A 213 16.00 6.49 -7.00
C ARG A 213 16.77 5.43 -6.20
N THR A 214 16.55 4.15 -6.50
CA THR A 214 17.18 3.02 -5.78
C THR A 214 18.70 3.17 -5.58
N PRO A 215 19.50 3.58 -6.59
CA PRO A 215 20.97 3.68 -6.43
C PRO A 215 21.45 4.75 -5.44
N VAL A 216 20.60 5.71 -5.07
CA VAL A 216 20.96 6.80 -4.13
C VAL A 216 20.31 6.64 -2.76
N THR A 217 19.70 5.47 -2.48
CA THR A 217 19.00 5.18 -1.21
C THR A 217 19.90 5.46 -0.02
N ASP A 218 21.10 4.89 -0.02
CA ASP A 218 22.07 5.07 1.05
C ASP A 218 22.48 6.52 1.25
N SER A 219 22.85 7.20 0.17
CA SER A 219 23.27 8.60 0.22
C SER A 219 22.14 9.50 0.73
N ALA A 220 20.89 9.21 0.35
CA ALA A 220 19.74 9.94 0.86
C ALA A 220 19.49 9.71 2.36
N ILE A 221 19.67 8.48 2.86
CA ILE A 221 19.60 8.18 4.31
C ILE A 221 20.67 8.98 5.05
N LEU A 222 21.91 9.02 4.54
CA LEU A 222 23.00 9.80 5.15
C LEU A 222 22.67 11.30 5.22
N VAL A 223 22.13 11.87 4.14
CA VAL A 223 21.78 13.30 4.09
C VAL A 223 20.61 13.60 5.03
N LEU A 224 19.54 12.81 5.00
CA LEU A 224 18.41 12.94 5.94
C LEU A 224 18.89 12.92 7.39
N ARG A 225 19.77 11.97 7.71
CA ARG A 225 20.36 11.84 9.03
C ARG A 225 21.13 13.08 9.45
N ARG A 226 22.02 13.56 8.61
CA ARG A 226 22.83 14.74 8.91
C ARG A 226 21.98 15.97 9.15
N GLU A 227 20.93 16.19 8.36
CA GLU A 227 20.09 17.38 8.55
C GLU A 227 19.26 17.31 9.84
N ILE A 228 18.75 16.14 10.21
CA ILE A 228 18.06 15.93 11.49
C ILE A 228 19.02 16.10 12.66
N GLU A 229 20.24 15.53 12.57
CA GLU A 229 21.28 15.70 13.58
C GLU A 229 21.71 17.17 13.72
N LYS A 230 21.85 17.93 12.63
CA LYS A 230 22.16 19.37 12.71
C LYS A 230 21.08 20.13 13.47
N VAL A 231 19.81 19.92 13.15
CA VAL A 231 18.70 20.57 13.88
C VAL A 231 18.69 20.19 15.37
N ALA A 232 19.14 18.98 15.70
CA ALA A 232 19.20 18.48 17.07
C ALA A 232 20.48 18.83 17.84
N ASN A 233 21.50 19.43 17.22
CA ASN A 233 22.80 19.70 17.87
C ASN A 233 23.31 21.13 17.64
N GLU A 234 22.79 21.85 16.65
CA GLU A 234 23.23 23.19 16.28
C GLU A 234 22.02 24.13 16.19
N PRO A 235 22.06 25.32 16.82
CA PRO A 235 20.99 26.28 16.66
C PRO A 235 20.93 26.75 15.21
N ALA A 236 19.71 26.92 14.67
CA ALA A 236 19.53 27.60 13.39
C ALA A 236 20.02 29.05 13.49
N SER A 237 20.43 29.64 12.36
CA SER A 237 20.73 31.06 12.35
C SER A 237 19.44 31.86 12.61
N GLU A 238 19.57 33.06 13.15
CA GLU A 238 18.42 33.94 13.41
C GLU A 238 17.66 34.26 12.11
N GLU A 239 18.37 34.40 10.99
CA GLU A 239 17.78 34.66 9.68
C GLU A 239 16.98 33.44 9.18
N GLU A 240 17.57 32.25 9.23
CA GLU A 240 16.89 31.00 8.84
C GLU A 240 15.64 30.79 9.68
N PHE A 241 15.76 30.92 11.00
CA PHE A 241 14.66 30.71 11.92
C PHE A 241 13.56 31.78 11.77
N SER A 242 13.94 33.03 11.51
CA SER A 242 13.00 34.12 11.22
C SER A 242 12.15 33.82 9.98
N VAL A 243 12.76 33.32 8.89
CA VAL A 243 12.02 32.93 7.68
C VAL A 243 11.00 31.83 7.99
N ILE A 244 11.40 30.79 8.74
CA ILE A 244 10.47 29.72 9.14
C ILE A 244 9.30 30.28 9.97
N LYS A 245 9.58 31.10 10.98
CA LYS A 245 8.52 31.72 11.79
C LYS A 245 7.58 32.57 10.95
N GLN A 246 8.11 33.38 10.03
CA GLN A 246 7.28 34.19 9.12
C GLN A 246 6.39 33.33 8.24
N ASN A 247 6.89 32.23 7.68
CA ASN A 247 6.11 31.30 6.87
C ASN A 247 4.99 30.62 7.68
N VAL A 248 5.32 30.13 8.89
CA VAL A 248 4.34 29.49 9.79
C VAL A 248 3.24 30.49 10.20
N LEU A 249 3.62 31.70 10.59
CA LEU A 249 2.68 32.75 10.99
C LEU A 249 1.83 33.26 9.83
N GLY A 250 2.44 33.47 8.66
CA GLY A 250 1.75 33.89 7.45
C GLY A 250 0.73 32.84 7.00
N SER A 251 1.12 31.57 6.99
CA SER A 251 0.21 30.45 6.67
C SER A 251 -0.94 30.37 7.67
N TYR A 252 -0.66 30.54 8.97
CA TYR A 252 -1.69 30.56 10.01
C TYR A 252 -2.70 31.69 9.79
N GLN A 253 -2.25 32.90 9.42
CA GLN A 253 -3.11 34.03 9.12
C GLN A 253 -3.96 33.81 7.86
N MET A 254 -3.35 33.36 6.77
CA MET A 254 -4.06 33.07 5.51
C MET A 254 -5.15 32.01 5.70
N ASN A 255 -4.91 31.01 6.55
CA ASN A 255 -5.90 29.97 6.81
C ASN A 255 -7.20 30.50 7.44
N PHE A 256 -7.24 31.69 8.05
CA PHE A 256 -8.49 32.28 8.56
C PHE A 256 -9.48 32.68 7.46
N GLU A 257 -9.05 32.79 6.20
CA GLU A 257 -9.96 32.98 5.06
C GLU A 257 -10.87 31.76 4.83
N GLN A 258 -10.52 30.62 5.44
CA GLN A 258 -11.24 29.36 5.32
C GLN A 258 -12.14 29.12 6.54
N PRO A 259 -13.48 29.09 6.39
CA PRO A 259 -14.39 28.86 7.52
C PRO A 259 -14.14 27.54 8.26
N TRP A 260 -13.73 26.48 7.54
CA TRP A 260 -13.39 25.18 8.12
C TRP A 260 -12.14 25.22 9.01
N PHE A 261 -11.19 26.13 8.76
CA PHE A 261 -10.04 26.29 9.64
C PHE A 261 -10.48 26.83 11.00
N VAL A 262 -11.32 27.88 11.03
CA VAL A 262 -11.89 28.42 12.28
C VAL A 262 -12.70 27.36 13.03
N ALA A 263 -13.55 26.61 12.32
CA ALA A 263 -14.31 25.51 12.91
C ALA A 263 -13.39 24.45 13.53
N SER A 264 -12.29 24.11 12.85
CA SER A 264 -11.31 23.14 13.34
C SER A 264 -10.60 23.61 14.62
N LEU A 265 -10.28 24.91 14.74
CA LEU A 265 -9.67 25.47 15.95
C LEU A 265 -10.62 25.34 17.16
N LEU A 266 -11.91 25.66 16.96
CA LEU A 266 -12.92 25.53 18.01
C LEU A 266 -13.13 24.07 18.44
N GLN A 267 -13.21 23.14 17.47
CA GLN A 267 -13.35 21.72 17.78
C GLN A 267 -12.10 21.16 18.45
N ASN A 268 -10.91 21.57 18.01
CA ASN A 268 -9.65 21.17 18.63
C ASN A 268 -9.50 21.73 20.05
N ALA A 269 -9.98 22.95 20.33
CA ALA A 269 -10.01 23.48 21.69
C ALA A 269 -10.79 22.56 22.64
N ASN A 270 -11.98 22.12 22.22
CA ASN A 270 -12.77 21.16 22.98
C ASN A 270 -12.08 19.79 23.09
N TYR A 271 -11.66 19.20 21.96
CA TYR A 271 -11.07 17.85 21.93
C TYR A 271 -9.78 17.76 22.73
N LEU A 272 -8.91 18.75 22.57
CA LEU A 272 -7.65 18.85 23.29
C LEU A 272 -7.83 19.37 24.71
N GLU A 273 -9.01 19.83 25.12
CA GLU A 273 -9.27 20.51 26.40
C GLU A 273 -8.28 21.66 26.64
N LEU A 274 -8.15 22.52 25.64
CA LEU A 274 -7.34 23.74 25.68
C LEU A 274 -8.26 24.95 25.59
N PRO A 275 -8.01 26.02 26.35
CA PRO A 275 -8.82 27.23 26.29
C PRO A 275 -8.68 27.91 24.92
N GLU A 276 -9.69 28.65 24.47
CA GLU A 276 -9.62 29.39 23.19
C GLU A 276 -8.42 30.36 23.14
N GLU A 277 -8.06 30.93 24.30
CA GLU A 277 -6.92 31.80 24.50
C GLU A 277 -5.61 31.14 24.06
N TYR A 278 -5.51 29.81 24.16
CA TYR A 278 -4.37 29.06 23.65
C TYR A 278 -4.21 29.27 22.14
N PHE A 279 -5.29 29.19 21.36
CA PHE A 279 -5.23 29.35 19.90
C PHE A 279 -5.11 30.82 19.49
N LYS A 280 -5.80 31.73 20.20
CA LYS A 280 -5.65 33.18 20.00
C LYS A 280 -4.22 33.65 20.28
N GLY A 281 -3.57 33.07 21.29
CA GLY A 281 -2.19 33.38 21.67
C GLY A 281 -1.11 32.71 20.83
N TYR A 282 -1.46 31.82 19.89
CA TYR A 282 -0.49 31.06 19.08
C TYR A 282 0.50 31.97 18.33
N PRO A 283 0.07 33.04 17.63
CA PRO A 283 1.02 33.92 16.92
C PRO A 283 2.05 34.56 17.85
N LYS A 284 1.62 34.98 19.05
CA LYS A 284 2.50 35.60 20.04
C LYS A 284 3.54 34.61 20.59
N ARG A 285 3.13 33.35 20.85
CA ARG A 285 4.05 32.31 21.32
C ARG A 285 5.09 31.95 20.27
N ILE A 286 4.65 31.69 19.04
CA ILE A 286 5.55 31.35 17.93
C ILE A 286 6.55 32.47 17.66
N ALA A 287 6.12 33.74 17.65
CA ALA A 287 7.02 34.87 17.46
C ALA A 287 8.10 34.98 18.55
N ALA A 288 7.76 34.62 19.80
CA ALA A 288 8.64 34.73 20.96
C ALA A 288 9.69 33.63 21.08
N TYR A 289 9.47 32.45 20.49
CA TYR A 289 10.47 31.38 20.54
C TYR A 289 11.76 31.78 19.81
N SER A 290 12.89 31.35 20.36
CA SER A 290 14.23 31.53 19.81
C SER A 290 14.72 30.26 19.08
N PRO A 291 15.79 30.34 18.27
CA PRO A 291 16.43 29.14 17.72
C PRO A 291 16.87 28.14 18.81
N TYR A 292 17.22 28.63 19.99
CA TYR A 292 17.63 27.81 21.14
C TYR A 292 16.45 27.07 21.79
N ASP A 293 15.23 27.64 21.78
CA ASP A 293 14.04 26.93 22.22
C ASP A 293 13.75 25.72 21.33
N ALA A 294 13.85 25.91 20.01
CA ALA A 294 13.68 24.84 19.04
C ALA A 294 14.78 23.77 19.18
N LEU A 295 16.04 24.19 19.34
CA LEU A 295 17.17 23.28 19.60
C LEU A 295 16.95 22.44 20.87
N ALA A 296 16.57 23.06 21.99
CA ALA A 296 16.35 22.34 23.24
C ALA A 296 15.27 21.26 23.13
N ALA A 297 14.21 21.51 22.36
CA ALA A 297 13.20 20.50 22.04
C ALA A 297 13.76 19.44 21.08
N ALA A 298 14.49 19.84 20.04
CA ALA A 298 15.12 18.94 19.08
C ALA A 298 16.13 17.99 19.74
N GLU A 299 16.95 18.45 20.68
CA GLU A 299 17.87 17.64 21.47
C GLU A 299 17.15 16.54 22.26
N ARG A 300 15.92 16.79 22.71
CA ARG A 300 15.14 15.82 23.49
C ARG A 300 14.48 14.78 22.60
N TYR A 301 13.97 15.17 21.43
CA TYR A 301 13.10 14.32 20.62
C TYR A 301 13.70 13.85 19.29
N LEU A 302 14.64 14.59 18.69
CA LEU A 302 15.18 14.33 17.34
C LEU A 302 16.58 13.69 17.32
N GLN A 303 17.20 13.45 18.48
CA GLN A 303 18.51 12.78 18.57
C GLN A 303 18.50 11.37 17.92
N PRO A 304 19.64 10.87 17.39
CA PRO A 304 19.69 9.57 16.70
C PRO A 304 19.33 8.36 17.56
N ARG A 305 19.36 8.47 18.89
CA ARG A 305 18.87 7.42 19.79
C ARG A 305 17.34 7.34 19.86
N ASN A 306 16.63 8.33 19.31
CA ASN A 306 15.19 8.53 19.45
C ASN A 306 14.37 8.17 18.21
N TRP A 307 15.01 7.86 17.08
CA TRP A 307 14.34 7.52 15.83
C TRP A 307 14.50 6.07 15.33
N TRP A 308 13.69 5.71 14.35
CA TRP A 308 13.70 4.46 13.59
C TRP A 308 13.80 4.77 12.12
N LEU A 309 14.50 3.92 11.37
CA LEU A 309 14.56 3.99 9.91
C LEU A 309 13.58 2.99 9.32
N VAL A 310 12.63 3.47 8.52
CA VAL A 310 11.73 2.65 7.72
C VAL A 310 12.06 2.87 6.25
N VAL A 311 12.21 1.79 5.49
CA VAL A 311 12.48 1.83 4.06
C VAL A 311 11.52 0.90 3.32
N VAL A 312 11.01 1.34 2.17
CA VAL A 312 10.24 0.49 1.24
C VAL A 312 10.94 0.55 -0.12
N GLY A 313 11.34 -0.60 -0.66
CA GLY A 313 12.17 -0.62 -1.86
C GLY A 313 12.39 -2.02 -2.44
N LYS A 314 13.25 -2.10 -3.47
CA LYS A 314 13.62 -3.38 -4.08
C LYS A 314 14.38 -4.25 -3.07
N PRO A 315 14.20 -5.58 -3.06
CA PRO A 315 14.89 -6.47 -2.11
C PRO A 315 16.43 -6.43 -2.14
N ASP A 316 17.03 -6.00 -3.24
CA ASP A 316 18.49 -5.95 -3.44
C ASP A 316 19.19 -4.88 -2.58
N ILE A 317 18.50 -3.81 -2.18
CA ILE A 317 19.07 -2.78 -1.29
C ILE A 317 19.23 -3.25 0.16
N ALA A 318 18.67 -4.40 0.53
CA ALA A 318 18.64 -4.86 1.91
C ALA A 318 20.04 -4.93 2.55
N LYS A 319 21.04 -5.39 1.80
CA LYS A 319 22.43 -5.46 2.28
C LYS A 319 23.02 -4.09 2.60
N GLU A 320 22.66 -3.07 1.82
CA GLU A 320 23.12 -1.70 2.06
C GLU A 320 22.48 -1.09 3.31
N LEU A 321 21.29 -1.58 3.69
CA LEU A 321 20.55 -1.12 4.85
C LEU A 321 21.12 -1.62 6.17
N GLU A 322 21.80 -2.76 6.18
CA GLU A 322 22.41 -3.37 7.39
C GLU A 322 23.42 -2.43 8.08
N ARG A 323 24.07 -1.52 7.34
CA ARG A 323 24.99 -0.53 7.91
C ARG A 323 24.30 0.48 8.84
N TRP A 324 22.99 0.66 8.68
CA TRP A 324 22.21 1.67 9.39
C TRP A 324 21.60 1.15 10.70
N GLY A 325 21.76 -0.13 10.99
CA GLY A 325 21.30 -0.80 12.21
C GLY A 325 20.76 -2.20 11.94
N ASP A 326 20.24 -2.84 12.99
CA ASP A 326 19.64 -4.18 12.88
C ASP A 326 18.48 -4.17 11.88
N LEU A 327 18.57 -5.01 10.84
CA LEU A 327 17.61 -5.05 9.75
C LEU A 327 16.46 -6.00 10.07
N HIS A 328 15.25 -5.46 10.18
CA HIS A 328 14.00 -6.17 10.32
C HIS A 328 13.22 -6.09 9.01
N ARG A 329 12.94 -7.24 8.39
CA ARG A 329 12.28 -7.30 7.09
C ARG A 329 10.77 -7.50 7.24
N TYR A 330 10.00 -6.95 6.31
CA TYR A 330 8.53 -6.99 6.28
C TYR A 330 8.01 -7.27 4.87
N ASP A 331 6.87 -7.97 4.78
CA ASP A 331 6.13 -8.12 3.53
C ASP A 331 5.16 -6.95 3.26
N LEU A 332 4.43 -7.01 2.15
CA LEU A 332 3.45 -5.98 1.75
C LEU A 332 2.21 -5.92 2.67
N ASP A 333 2.00 -6.94 3.50
CA ASP A 333 0.98 -6.97 4.54
C ASP A 333 1.51 -6.45 5.89
N LEU A 334 2.76 -5.96 5.92
CA LEU A 334 3.49 -5.50 7.09
C LEU A 334 3.63 -6.58 8.17
N LYS A 335 3.73 -7.84 7.74
CA LYS A 335 4.09 -8.94 8.64
C LYS A 335 5.62 -9.09 8.63
N PRO A 336 6.25 -9.29 9.80
CA PRO A 336 7.66 -9.60 9.87
C PRO A 336 7.96 -10.84 9.02
N ILE A 337 8.90 -10.70 8.10
CA ILE A 337 9.56 -11.82 7.44
C ILE A 337 10.95 -11.91 8.09
N GLY A 338 11.36 -13.09 8.55
CA GLY A 338 12.55 -13.26 9.39
C GLY A 338 13.81 -12.56 8.84
N THR A 339 14.83 -12.39 9.71
CA THR A 339 16.09 -11.72 9.34
C THR A 339 16.92 -12.47 8.31
N ALA A 340 16.63 -13.76 8.09
CA ALA A 340 17.26 -14.54 7.05
C ALA A 340 16.69 -14.17 5.66
N GLY A 341 17.58 -14.03 4.68
CA GLY A 341 17.20 -14.23 3.27
C GLY A 341 16.50 -15.57 3.08
N PRO A 342 15.94 -15.85 1.88
CA PRO A 342 15.37 -17.17 1.62
C PRO A 342 16.37 -18.25 2.04
N GLU A 343 15.91 -19.24 2.81
CA GLU A 343 16.77 -20.32 3.31
C GLU A 343 17.46 -20.99 2.11
N PRO A 344 18.77 -21.27 2.18
CA PRO A 344 19.47 -21.89 1.08
C PRO A 344 18.81 -23.22 0.71
N VAL A 345 18.59 -23.43 -0.58
CA VAL A 345 18.10 -24.71 -1.11
C VAL A 345 19.27 -25.34 -1.86
N SER A 346 19.68 -26.55 -1.45
CA SER A 346 20.79 -27.29 -2.07
C SER A 346 20.45 -27.90 -3.44
N MET A 347 19.26 -27.60 -3.96
CA MET A 347 18.70 -28.16 -5.19
C MET A 347 19.13 -27.31 -6.39
N SER A 348 19.41 -27.95 -7.54
CA SER A 348 19.62 -27.23 -8.78
C SER A 348 18.30 -26.84 -9.44
N VAL A 349 18.34 -25.91 -10.40
CA VAL A 349 17.16 -25.53 -11.19
C VAL A 349 16.59 -26.74 -11.93
N GLU A 350 17.45 -27.58 -12.51
CA GLU A 350 17.07 -28.78 -13.24
C GLU A 350 16.33 -29.77 -12.34
N GLU A 351 16.82 -29.97 -11.11
CA GLU A 351 16.17 -30.85 -10.14
C GLU A 351 14.81 -30.30 -9.69
N LEU A 352 14.69 -28.99 -9.47
CA LEU A 352 13.41 -28.35 -9.14
C LEU A 352 12.38 -28.53 -10.25
N LEU A 353 12.76 -28.24 -11.51
CA LEU A 353 11.87 -28.39 -12.65
C LEU A 353 11.51 -29.85 -12.91
N ARG A 354 12.43 -30.80 -12.70
CA ARG A 354 12.15 -32.23 -12.78
C ARG A 354 11.14 -32.68 -11.72
N ARG A 355 11.26 -32.21 -10.48
CA ARG A 355 10.28 -32.48 -9.42
C ARG A 355 8.92 -31.88 -9.73
N TYR A 356 8.89 -30.66 -10.27
CA TYR A 356 7.66 -30.02 -10.75
C TYR A 356 6.99 -30.84 -11.86
N VAL A 357 7.74 -31.30 -12.87
CA VAL A 357 7.23 -32.19 -13.93
C VAL A 357 6.64 -33.48 -13.35
N ASN A 358 7.32 -34.09 -12.38
CA ASN A 358 6.81 -35.28 -11.69
C ASN A 358 5.52 -35.00 -10.93
N ALA A 359 5.46 -33.87 -10.20
CA ALA A 359 4.27 -33.44 -9.46
C ALA A 359 3.07 -33.17 -10.38
N LEU A 360 3.32 -32.68 -11.60
CA LEU A 360 2.28 -32.49 -12.60
C LEU A 360 1.72 -33.80 -13.17
N GLY A 361 2.42 -34.94 -13.06
CA GLY A 361 1.98 -36.21 -13.65
C GLY A 361 3.06 -36.97 -14.41
N GLY A 362 4.28 -36.40 -14.49
CA GLY A 362 5.45 -37.03 -15.09
C GLY A 362 5.62 -36.74 -16.59
N GLU A 363 6.87 -36.82 -17.05
CA GLU A 363 7.27 -36.40 -18.39
C GLU A 363 6.52 -37.13 -19.52
N SER A 364 6.30 -38.44 -19.38
CA SER A 364 5.57 -39.25 -20.37
C SER A 364 4.13 -38.76 -20.56
N LYS A 365 3.41 -38.47 -19.47
CA LYS A 365 2.04 -37.95 -19.55
C LYS A 365 2.01 -36.55 -20.14
N LEU A 366 2.88 -35.66 -19.69
CA LEU A 366 2.94 -34.29 -20.21
C LEU A 366 3.23 -34.27 -21.72
N ARG A 367 4.12 -35.16 -22.21
CA ARG A 367 4.41 -35.31 -23.65
C ARG A 367 3.26 -35.93 -24.45
N SER A 368 2.40 -36.73 -23.82
CA SER A 368 1.22 -37.31 -24.48
C SER A 368 0.12 -36.29 -24.75
N ILE A 369 0.15 -35.12 -24.09
CA ILE A 369 -0.84 -34.07 -24.29
C ILE A 369 -0.59 -33.32 -25.59
N THR A 370 -1.55 -33.41 -26.48
CA THR A 370 -1.55 -32.76 -27.80
C THR A 370 -2.30 -31.44 -27.81
N SER A 371 -3.28 -31.28 -26.91
CA SER A 371 -4.06 -30.06 -26.76
C SER A 371 -4.68 -29.93 -25.36
N ILE A 372 -4.98 -28.70 -24.97
CA ILE A 372 -5.67 -28.36 -23.72
C ILE A 372 -6.73 -27.31 -24.04
N VAL A 373 -7.96 -27.55 -23.58
CA VAL A 373 -9.04 -26.56 -23.57
C VAL A 373 -9.36 -26.24 -22.11
N LYS A 374 -9.07 -25.01 -21.69
CA LYS A 374 -9.43 -24.46 -20.37
C LYS A 374 -10.60 -23.51 -20.53
N THR A 375 -11.69 -23.76 -19.80
CA THR A 375 -12.78 -22.79 -19.65
C THR A 375 -12.82 -22.30 -18.21
N SER A 376 -13.02 -20.99 -18.03
CA SER A 376 -13.00 -20.37 -16.71
C SER A 376 -14.21 -19.47 -16.50
N GLN A 377 -14.87 -19.61 -15.36
CA GLN A 377 -15.77 -18.58 -14.83
C GLN A 377 -14.92 -17.55 -14.11
N ILE A 378 -15.05 -16.27 -14.47
CA ILE A 378 -14.19 -15.21 -13.98
C ILE A 378 -14.98 -14.14 -13.23
N VAL A 379 -14.38 -13.60 -12.18
CA VAL A 379 -14.86 -12.41 -11.47
C VAL A 379 -13.72 -11.39 -11.47
N LEU A 380 -13.86 -10.33 -12.25
CA LEU A 380 -12.99 -9.15 -12.23
C LEU A 380 -13.46 -8.19 -11.15
N SER A 381 -12.61 -7.89 -10.18
CA SER A 381 -12.80 -6.82 -9.20
C SER A 381 -11.89 -5.65 -9.54
N ALA A 382 -12.46 -4.49 -9.90
CA ALA A 382 -11.71 -3.28 -10.24
C ALA A 382 -12.48 -2.03 -9.78
N GLY A 383 -11.80 -1.05 -9.18
CA GLY A 383 -12.43 0.20 -8.74
C GLY A 383 -13.58 0.01 -7.74
N GLY A 384 -13.58 -1.08 -6.96
CA GLY A 384 -14.67 -1.41 -6.05
C GLY A 384 -15.94 -1.95 -6.73
N GLN A 385 -15.89 -2.26 -8.01
CA GLN A 385 -16.96 -2.96 -8.72
C GLN A 385 -16.53 -4.38 -9.08
N GLN A 386 -17.49 -5.27 -9.25
CA GLN A 386 -17.28 -6.64 -9.69
C GLN A 386 -17.99 -6.89 -11.02
N PHE A 387 -17.30 -7.58 -11.93
CA PHE A 387 -17.80 -7.95 -13.24
C PHE A 387 -17.58 -9.44 -13.42
N GLU A 388 -18.68 -10.18 -13.62
CA GLU A 388 -18.63 -11.58 -13.95
C GLU A 388 -18.48 -11.79 -15.46
N GLY A 389 -17.83 -12.88 -15.84
CA GLY A 389 -17.69 -13.24 -17.25
C GLY A 389 -17.10 -14.62 -17.42
N THR A 390 -16.55 -14.86 -18.60
CA THR A 390 -15.90 -16.13 -18.94
C THR A 390 -14.58 -15.92 -19.65
N ALA A 391 -13.66 -16.87 -19.47
CA ALA A 391 -12.47 -16.99 -20.30
C ALA A 391 -12.41 -18.38 -20.96
N LEU A 392 -11.88 -18.41 -22.19
CA LEU A 392 -11.55 -19.63 -22.93
C LEU A 392 -10.08 -19.57 -23.29
N THR A 393 -9.34 -20.63 -23.01
CA THR A 393 -7.97 -20.83 -23.48
C THR A 393 -7.90 -22.16 -24.20
N LYS A 394 -7.39 -22.16 -25.43
CA LYS A 394 -7.06 -23.35 -26.21
C LYS A 394 -5.56 -23.36 -26.45
N GLN A 395 -4.90 -24.47 -26.16
CA GLN A 395 -3.50 -24.70 -26.51
C GLN A 395 -3.40 -25.96 -27.36
N LYS A 396 -2.49 -25.95 -28.33
CA LYS A 396 -2.18 -27.11 -29.17
C LYS A 396 -0.67 -27.20 -29.38
N ALA A 397 -0.14 -28.41 -29.28
CA ALA A 397 1.27 -28.67 -29.53
C ALA A 397 1.66 -28.29 -30.98
N PRO A 398 2.90 -27.81 -31.21
CA PRO A 398 3.94 -27.59 -30.20
C PRO A 398 3.78 -26.27 -29.41
N ASN A 399 3.26 -25.21 -30.02
CA ASN A 399 3.27 -23.86 -29.43
C ASN A 399 2.14 -22.94 -29.97
N LYS A 400 0.93 -23.47 -30.11
CA LYS A 400 -0.25 -22.69 -30.54
C LYS A 400 -1.15 -22.34 -29.37
N LEU A 401 -1.69 -21.13 -29.36
CA LEU A 401 -2.53 -20.60 -28.29
C LEU A 401 -3.66 -19.74 -28.87
N TYR A 402 -4.88 -19.98 -28.41
CA TYR A 402 -5.99 -19.05 -28.57
C TYR A 402 -6.55 -18.72 -27.19
N GLN A 403 -6.74 -17.45 -26.91
CA GLN A 403 -7.34 -16.98 -25.66
C GLN A 403 -8.44 -15.99 -25.96
N LYS A 404 -9.55 -16.12 -25.25
CA LYS A 404 -10.66 -15.19 -25.26
C LYS A 404 -11.08 -14.86 -23.85
N LEU A 405 -11.07 -13.58 -23.53
CA LEU A 405 -11.60 -12.99 -22.32
C LEU A 405 -12.90 -12.26 -22.65
N SER A 406 -13.98 -12.60 -21.97
CA SER A 406 -15.31 -12.01 -22.18
C SER A 406 -15.88 -11.52 -20.86
N LEU A 407 -15.68 -10.23 -20.60
CA LEU A 407 -16.28 -9.48 -19.49
C LEU A 407 -17.20 -8.38 -20.06
N PRO A 408 -18.18 -7.88 -19.28
CA PRO A 408 -19.08 -6.80 -19.70
C PRO A 408 -18.36 -5.55 -20.26
N VAL A 409 -17.20 -5.20 -19.67
CA VAL A 409 -16.45 -3.99 -20.01
C VAL A 409 -15.18 -4.29 -20.80
N VAL A 410 -14.73 -5.54 -20.82
CA VAL A 410 -13.45 -5.95 -21.43
C VAL A 410 -13.70 -7.18 -22.29
N GLN A 411 -13.54 -7.00 -23.60
CA GLN A 411 -13.43 -8.12 -24.53
C GLN A 411 -12.04 -8.11 -25.15
N GLN A 412 -11.34 -9.22 -25.00
CA GLN A 412 -10.00 -9.39 -25.53
C GLN A 412 -9.85 -10.78 -26.11
N GLU A 413 -9.24 -10.85 -27.28
CA GLU A 413 -8.84 -12.10 -27.89
C GLU A 413 -7.36 -12.05 -28.27
N GLN A 414 -6.71 -13.21 -28.23
CA GLN A 414 -5.30 -13.39 -28.56
C GLN A 414 -5.11 -14.70 -29.31
N TRP A 415 -4.24 -14.67 -30.31
CA TRP A 415 -3.89 -15.81 -31.13
C TRP A 415 -2.37 -15.95 -31.21
N VAL A 416 -1.90 -17.19 -31.25
CA VAL A 416 -0.52 -17.57 -31.51
C VAL A 416 -0.55 -18.81 -32.39
N ASP A 417 -0.02 -18.71 -33.60
CA ASP A 417 -0.02 -19.83 -34.57
C ASP A 417 1.25 -20.69 -34.51
N GLY A 418 2.16 -20.33 -33.60
CA GLY A 418 3.47 -20.95 -33.41
C GLY A 418 4.63 -20.12 -33.94
N THR A 419 4.36 -19.10 -34.77
CA THR A 419 5.38 -18.19 -35.30
C THR A 419 5.06 -16.72 -35.05
N GLN A 420 3.79 -16.36 -35.11
CA GLN A 420 3.30 -14.99 -34.93
C GLN A 420 2.24 -14.95 -33.85
N ALA A 421 2.05 -13.76 -33.28
CA ALA A 421 1.04 -13.50 -32.26
C ALA A 421 0.19 -12.30 -32.65
N TRP A 422 -1.12 -12.39 -32.41
CA TRP A 422 -2.09 -11.33 -32.65
C TRP A 422 -2.91 -11.05 -31.41
N MET A 423 -3.42 -9.83 -31.32
CA MET A 423 -4.38 -9.44 -30.30
C MET A 423 -5.53 -8.65 -30.90
N LYS A 424 -6.70 -8.77 -30.28
CA LYS A 424 -7.89 -7.97 -30.55
C LYS A 424 -8.40 -7.43 -29.22
N GLN A 425 -8.66 -6.13 -29.16
CA GLN A 425 -9.27 -5.48 -28.00
C GLN A 425 -10.56 -4.76 -28.43
N GLY A 426 -11.67 -5.16 -27.83
CA GLY A 426 -13.00 -4.62 -28.12
C GLY A 426 -13.37 -4.74 -29.61
N PRO A 427 -13.93 -3.66 -30.22
CA PRO A 427 -14.41 -3.70 -31.60
C PRO A 427 -13.29 -3.54 -32.65
N ARG A 428 -12.04 -3.29 -32.24
CA ARG A 428 -10.92 -3.10 -33.19
C ARG A 428 -10.67 -4.39 -33.96
N PRO A 429 -10.19 -4.31 -35.22
CA PRO A 429 -9.74 -5.51 -35.94
C PRO A 429 -8.54 -6.14 -35.22
N PRO A 430 -8.32 -7.47 -35.34
CA PRO A 430 -7.11 -8.12 -34.87
C PRO A 430 -5.85 -7.46 -35.46
N GLN A 431 -4.81 -7.29 -34.64
CA GLN A 431 -3.53 -6.74 -35.07
C GLN A 431 -2.37 -7.61 -34.58
N PRO A 432 -1.26 -7.70 -35.33
CA PRO A 432 -0.04 -8.34 -34.85
C PRO A 432 0.47 -7.67 -33.57
N MET A 433 0.97 -8.47 -32.63
CA MET A 433 1.58 -7.95 -31.42
C MET A 433 2.96 -7.35 -31.71
N PRO A 434 3.37 -6.27 -31.02
CA PRO A 434 4.74 -5.77 -31.07
C PRO A 434 5.76 -6.86 -30.69
N ASP A 435 6.91 -6.92 -31.38
CA ASP A 435 7.93 -7.97 -31.22
C ASP A 435 8.36 -8.23 -29.77
N ASN A 436 8.51 -7.17 -28.99
CA ASN A 436 8.89 -7.27 -27.59
C ASN A 436 7.83 -8.01 -26.75
N ILE A 437 6.55 -7.90 -27.08
CA ILE A 437 5.44 -8.60 -26.42
C ILE A 437 5.26 -10.00 -27.03
N ALA A 438 5.29 -10.10 -28.36
CA ALA A 438 5.08 -11.33 -29.12
C ALA A 438 6.01 -12.47 -28.66
N ARG A 439 7.30 -12.17 -28.42
CA ARG A 439 8.29 -13.18 -27.96
C ARG A 439 7.91 -13.83 -26.62
N SER A 440 7.40 -13.06 -25.67
CA SER A 440 6.97 -13.59 -24.36
C SER A 440 5.71 -14.43 -24.50
N VAL A 441 4.80 -14.00 -25.37
CA VAL A 441 3.54 -14.70 -25.65
C VAL A 441 3.79 -16.03 -26.38
N LEU A 442 4.77 -16.07 -27.28
CA LEU A 442 5.20 -17.30 -27.98
C LEU A 442 5.72 -18.36 -27.00
N ASP A 443 6.54 -17.95 -26.03
CA ASP A 443 7.02 -18.86 -24.97
C ASP A 443 5.85 -19.41 -24.13
N GLN A 444 4.89 -18.54 -23.76
CA GLN A 444 3.71 -18.91 -22.96
C GLN A 444 2.71 -19.78 -23.74
N ALA A 445 2.71 -19.71 -25.08
CA ALA A 445 1.86 -20.54 -25.92
C ALA A 445 2.23 -22.03 -25.84
N MET A 446 3.46 -22.36 -25.46
CA MET A 446 3.88 -23.73 -25.23
C MET A 446 3.21 -24.29 -23.96
N MET A 447 2.58 -25.46 -24.11
CA MET A 447 2.01 -26.19 -22.97
C MET A 447 3.12 -26.52 -21.95
N PHE A 448 2.82 -26.27 -20.68
CA PHE A 448 3.73 -26.46 -19.57
C PHE A 448 5.05 -25.67 -19.69
N HIS A 449 5.03 -24.46 -20.28
CA HIS A 449 6.23 -23.64 -20.52
C HIS A 449 7.14 -23.45 -19.28
N VAL A 450 6.57 -23.39 -18.08
CA VAL A 450 7.34 -23.27 -16.82
C VAL A 450 8.30 -24.44 -16.62
N ALA A 451 7.92 -25.65 -17.03
CA ALA A 451 8.80 -26.82 -16.97
C ALA A 451 9.98 -26.75 -17.96
N LYS A 452 9.92 -25.84 -18.93
CA LYS A 452 10.83 -25.72 -20.07
C LYS A 452 11.55 -24.38 -20.12
N LEU A 453 11.58 -23.62 -19.01
CA LEU A 453 12.21 -22.30 -18.97
C LEU A 453 13.67 -22.32 -19.48
N PRO A 454 14.56 -23.24 -19.06
CA PRO A 454 15.92 -23.29 -19.61
C PRO A 454 15.96 -23.61 -21.11
N GLU A 455 15.12 -24.52 -21.58
CA GLU A 455 15.00 -24.90 -23.01
C GLU A 455 14.54 -23.71 -23.87
N LEU A 456 13.71 -22.84 -23.30
CA LEU A 456 13.27 -21.59 -23.90
C LEU A 456 14.32 -20.48 -23.82
N GLY A 457 15.49 -20.72 -23.23
CA GLY A 457 16.59 -19.76 -23.13
C GLY A 457 16.47 -18.76 -21.98
N TYR A 458 15.71 -19.08 -20.93
CA TYR A 458 15.70 -18.28 -19.70
C TYR A 458 16.93 -18.59 -18.84
N ARG A 459 17.60 -17.55 -18.35
CA ARG A 459 18.59 -17.69 -17.27
C ARG A 459 17.84 -17.86 -15.97
N CYS A 460 18.00 -19.01 -15.34
CA CYS A 460 17.26 -19.40 -14.16
C CYS A 460 18.20 -19.52 -12.95
N SER A 461 17.73 -19.10 -11.77
CA SER A 461 18.47 -19.21 -10.51
C SER A 461 17.50 -19.42 -9.35
N ILE A 462 17.84 -20.29 -8.41
CA ILE A 462 17.07 -20.47 -7.18
C ILE A 462 17.55 -19.43 -6.17
N GLU A 463 16.65 -18.59 -5.68
CA GLU A 463 16.96 -17.58 -4.66
C GLU A 463 16.92 -18.16 -3.23
N GLY A 464 16.38 -19.37 -3.09
CA GLY A 464 16.25 -20.13 -1.83
C GLY A 464 14.79 -20.50 -1.58
N LYS A 465 14.41 -20.70 -0.31
CA LYS A 465 13.03 -20.98 0.09
C LYS A 465 12.54 -20.08 1.22
N ARG A 466 11.25 -19.76 1.24
CA ARG A 466 10.62 -18.90 2.26
C ARG A 466 9.15 -19.26 2.40
N ASN A 467 8.64 -19.34 3.64
CA ASN A 467 7.22 -19.62 3.93
C ASN A 467 6.68 -20.88 3.22
N GLY A 468 7.47 -21.97 3.21
CA GLY A 468 7.10 -23.22 2.54
C GLY A 468 7.20 -23.18 1.01
N MET A 469 7.81 -22.14 0.43
CA MET A 469 7.90 -21.95 -1.02
C MET A 469 9.35 -21.87 -1.48
N ILE A 470 9.74 -22.66 -2.48
CA ILE A 470 11.01 -22.54 -3.22
C ILE A 470 10.86 -21.43 -4.27
N ILE A 471 11.79 -20.49 -4.30
CA ILE A 471 11.75 -19.30 -5.14
C ILE A 471 12.73 -19.46 -6.31
N LEU A 472 12.20 -19.50 -7.52
CA LEU A 472 12.95 -19.55 -8.77
C LEU A 472 12.82 -18.21 -9.50
N ARG A 473 13.93 -17.55 -9.77
CA ARG A 473 14.00 -16.37 -10.63
C ARG A 473 14.42 -16.77 -12.04
N ALA A 474 13.68 -16.28 -13.04
CA ALA A 474 14.01 -16.47 -14.44
C ALA A 474 14.09 -15.13 -15.17
N GLU A 475 15.10 -14.96 -16.02
CA GLU A 475 15.33 -13.75 -16.80
C GLU A 475 15.56 -14.09 -18.29
N LYS A 476 14.88 -13.36 -19.18
CA LYS A 476 15.10 -13.42 -20.63
C LYS A 476 14.78 -12.07 -21.24
N ASN A 477 15.67 -11.56 -22.11
CA ASN A 477 15.50 -10.29 -22.82
C ASN A 477 15.19 -9.08 -21.91
N GLY A 478 15.85 -8.97 -20.75
CA GLY A 478 15.63 -7.88 -19.78
C GLY A 478 14.32 -7.98 -18.99
N ARG A 479 13.50 -9.02 -19.23
CA ARG A 479 12.33 -9.31 -18.39
C ARG A 479 12.66 -10.33 -17.34
N GLN A 480 12.28 -10.00 -16.11
CA GLN A 480 12.40 -10.87 -14.96
C GLN A 480 11.02 -11.39 -14.55
N SER A 481 10.95 -12.68 -14.26
CA SER A 481 9.79 -13.34 -13.67
C SER A 481 10.23 -14.16 -12.45
N THR A 482 9.39 -14.23 -11.43
CA THR A 482 9.66 -15.02 -10.22
C THR A 482 8.58 -16.09 -10.08
N TYR A 483 8.98 -17.32 -9.81
CA TYR A 483 8.12 -18.49 -9.70
C TYR A 483 8.27 -19.07 -8.29
N TYR A 484 7.15 -19.35 -7.64
CA TYR A 484 7.11 -19.88 -6.29
C TYR A 484 6.50 -21.28 -6.34
N PHE A 485 7.30 -22.28 -5.98
CA PHE A 485 6.91 -23.69 -5.92
C PHE A 485 6.71 -24.11 -4.47
N ASP A 486 5.66 -24.85 -4.18
CA ASP A 486 5.45 -25.45 -2.86
C ASP A 486 6.60 -26.41 -2.52
N GLU A 487 7.23 -26.28 -1.35
CA GLU A 487 8.43 -27.05 -1.01
C GLU A 487 8.15 -28.55 -0.82
N THR A 488 6.88 -28.93 -0.58
CA THR A 488 6.47 -30.31 -0.30
C THR A 488 5.94 -30.99 -1.55
N THR A 489 5.06 -30.31 -2.28
CA THR A 489 4.38 -30.86 -3.46
C THR A 489 5.10 -30.52 -4.76
N PHE A 490 5.99 -29.53 -4.76
CA PHE A 490 6.67 -28.98 -5.94
C PHE A 490 5.73 -28.37 -7.00
N LEU A 491 4.44 -28.21 -6.69
CA LEU A 491 3.49 -27.53 -7.57
C LEU A 491 3.72 -26.02 -7.52
N LEU A 492 3.60 -25.37 -8.68
CA LEU A 492 3.67 -23.92 -8.79
C LEU A 492 2.46 -23.30 -8.05
N ARG A 493 2.68 -22.38 -7.11
CA ARG A 493 1.57 -21.72 -6.40
C ARG A 493 1.46 -20.25 -6.73
N ARG A 494 2.54 -19.63 -7.22
CA ARG A 494 2.53 -18.22 -7.61
C ARG A 494 3.56 -17.92 -8.69
N THR A 495 3.23 -16.97 -9.56
CA THR A 495 4.18 -16.26 -10.41
C THR A 495 4.07 -14.76 -10.19
N ASP A 496 5.19 -14.06 -10.24
CA ASP A 496 5.26 -12.60 -10.27
C ASP A 496 5.93 -12.14 -11.55
N GLN A 497 5.28 -11.23 -12.27
CA GLN A 497 5.79 -10.66 -13.50
C GLN A 497 5.62 -9.14 -13.50
N GLN A 498 6.66 -8.42 -13.90
CA GLN A 498 6.62 -6.96 -13.99
C GLN A 498 5.99 -6.54 -15.33
N GLN A 499 4.89 -5.79 -15.30
CA GLN A 499 4.27 -5.18 -16.48
C GLN A 499 4.58 -3.69 -16.55
N GLY A 500 4.85 -3.18 -17.75
CA GLY A 500 5.15 -1.76 -18.00
C GLY A 500 6.64 -1.47 -18.14
N PRO A 501 7.01 -0.19 -18.37
CA PRO A 501 8.41 0.23 -18.46
C PRO A 501 9.16 -0.01 -17.13
N GLU A 502 10.50 -0.05 -17.20
CA GLU A 502 11.36 -0.24 -16.03
C GLU A 502 11.12 0.80 -14.93
N GLU A 503 10.62 2.00 -15.27
CA GLU A 503 10.12 3.01 -14.34
C GLU A 503 8.60 2.90 -14.13
N GLY A 504 8.15 2.67 -12.89
CA GLY A 504 6.73 2.67 -12.53
C GLY A 504 5.94 1.42 -12.93
N GLY A 505 6.62 0.37 -13.41
CA GLY A 505 5.99 -0.91 -13.75
C GLY A 505 5.20 -1.52 -12.58
N VAL A 506 4.10 -2.17 -12.92
CA VAL A 506 3.18 -2.81 -11.99
C VAL A 506 3.51 -4.30 -11.90
N THR A 507 3.72 -4.81 -10.70
CA THR A 507 3.83 -6.25 -10.48
C THR A 507 2.47 -6.89 -10.63
N LEU A 508 2.38 -7.85 -11.54
CA LEU A 508 1.24 -8.73 -11.74
C LEU A 508 1.58 -10.08 -11.09
N SER A 509 0.77 -10.49 -10.12
CA SER A 509 0.94 -11.76 -9.41
C SER A 509 -0.17 -12.72 -9.78
N GLU A 510 0.16 -13.90 -10.28
CA GLU A 510 -0.80 -14.97 -10.55
C GLU A 510 -0.64 -16.07 -9.51
N TYR A 511 -1.74 -16.49 -8.88
CA TYR A 511 -1.79 -17.54 -7.87
C TYR A 511 -2.52 -18.76 -8.42
N TYR A 512 -2.04 -19.95 -8.09
CA TYR A 512 -2.59 -21.23 -8.55
C TYR A 512 -2.95 -22.12 -7.36
N ASP A 513 -4.24 -22.42 -7.24
CA ASP A 513 -4.84 -23.09 -6.10
C ASP A 513 -5.74 -24.24 -6.53
N ASP A 514 -6.09 -25.09 -5.56
CA ASP A 514 -7.03 -26.20 -5.73
C ASP A 514 -6.64 -27.14 -6.89
N TYR A 515 -5.38 -27.58 -6.88
CA TYR A 515 -4.84 -28.51 -7.86
C TYR A 515 -5.59 -29.85 -7.78
N ALA A 516 -6.06 -30.33 -8.94
CA ALA A 516 -6.73 -31.61 -9.07
C ALA A 516 -6.20 -32.42 -10.26
N PRO A 517 -6.20 -33.75 -10.18
CA PRO A 517 -5.81 -34.60 -11.30
C PRO A 517 -6.91 -34.62 -12.37
N ILE A 518 -6.58 -34.17 -13.58
CA ILE A 518 -7.42 -34.25 -14.78
C ILE A 518 -6.73 -35.21 -15.76
N GLU A 519 -7.33 -36.38 -15.98
CA GLU A 519 -6.71 -37.49 -16.75
C GLU A 519 -5.28 -37.83 -16.27
N GLY A 520 -5.06 -37.62 -14.96
CA GLY A 520 -3.79 -37.88 -14.30
C GLY A 520 -2.70 -36.84 -14.54
N ILE A 521 -3.06 -35.63 -14.96
CA ILE A 521 -2.23 -34.42 -14.88
C ILE A 521 -2.78 -33.47 -13.83
N MET A 522 -1.95 -32.97 -12.93
CA MET A 522 -2.36 -32.00 -11.91
C MET A 522 -2.50 -30.61 -12.52
N LEU A 523 -3.71 -30.05 -12.49
CA LEU A 523 -4.03 -28.71 -13.00
C LEU A 523 -4.78 -27.88 -11.94
N PRO A 524 -4.54 -26.56 -11.84
CA PRO A 524 -5.20 -25.71 -10.85
C PRO A 524 -6.67 -25.46 -11.22
N ARG A 525 -7.61 -25.77 -10.31
CA ARG A 525 -9.03 -25.45 -10.54
C ARG A 525 -9.40 -24.04 -10.13
N SER A 526 -8.53 -23.37 -9.37
CA SER A 526 -8.69 -21.97 -8.98
C SER A 526 -7.44 -21.20 -9.34
N GLU A 527 -7.60 -20.10 -10.06
CA GLU A 527 -6.52 -19.17 -10.37
C GLU A 527 -6.92 -17.77 -9.88
N ARG A 528 -5.95 -16.99 -9.42
CA ARG A 528 -6.19 -15.60 -9.06
C ARG A 528 -5.09 -14.72 -9.62
N LEU A 529 -5.45 -13.76 -10.46
CA LEU A 529 -4.56 -12.74 -10.98
C LEU A 529 -4.75 -11.46 -10.17
N GLU A 530 -3.67 -10.90 -9.62
CA GLU A 530 -3.70 -9.68 -8.82
C GLU A 530 -2.74 -8.63 -9.35
N SER A 531 -3.24 -7.40 -9.44
CA SER A 531 -2.45 -6.19 -9.58
C SER A 531 -2.93 -5.15 -8.56
N PRO A 532 -2.14 -4.09 -8.33
CA PRO A 532 -2.58 -2.85 -7.69
C PRO A 532 -3.92 -2.28 -8.14
N MET A 533 -4.32 -2.51 -9.39
CA MET A 533 -5.47 -1.86 -10.02
C MET A 533 -6.71 -2.76 -10.06
N PHE A 534 -6.52 -4.08 -10.08
CA PHE A 534 -7.60 -5.05 -10.21
C PHE A 534 -7.19 -6.43 -9.69
N SER A 535 -8.18 -7.27 -9.38
CA SER A 535 -7.97 -8.71 -9.21
C SER A 535 -8.97 -9.50 -10.03
N ILE A 536 -8.54 -10.58 -10.68
CA ILE A 536 -9.40 -11.54 -11.36
C ILE A 536 -9.30 -12.86 -10.60
N THR A 537 -10.45 -13.43 -10.23
CA THR A 537 -10.52 -14.81 -9.76
C THR A 537 -11.16 -15.67 -10.82
N SER A 538 -10.63 -16.87 -11.02
CA SER A 538 -11.01 -17.79 -12.08
C SER A 538 -11.27 -19.17 -11.50
N LYS A 539 -12.44 -19.75 -11.78
CA LYS A 539 -12.71 -21.18 -11.55
C LYS A 539 -12.58 -21.93 -12.87
N CYS A 540 -11.61 -22.83 -12.96
CA CYS A 540 -11.17 -23.45 -14.20
C CYS A 540 -11.68 -24.89 -14.34
N THR A 541 -12.07 -25.26 -15.56
CA THR A 541 -12.31 -26.64 -15.99
C THR A 541 -11.51 -26.94 -17.24
N TYR A 542 -11.11 -28.20 -17.41
CA TYR A 542 -10.15 -28.61 -18.43
C TYR A 542 -10.68 -29.80 -19.24
N GLN A 543 -10.33 -29.81 -20.51
CA GLN A 543 -10.42 -30.96 -21.40
C GLN A 543 -9.07 -31.14 -22.08
N LEU A 544 -8.55 -32.37 -22.12
CA LEU A 544 -7.25 -32.68 -22.68
C LEU A 544 -7.42 -33.46 -23.99
N ASN A 545 -6.45 -33.33 -24.90
CA ASN A 545 -6.39 -34.08 -26.17
C ASN A 545 -7.64 -33.93 -27.05
N VAL A 546 -8.34 -32.80 -26.94
CA VAL A 546 -9.46 -32.43 -27.81
C VAL A 546 -8.93 -32.12 -29.21
N PRO A 547 -9.54 -32.62 -30.29
CA PRO A 547 -9.21 -32.19 -31.64
C PRO A 547 -9.48 -30.69 -31.82
N ILE A 548 -8.46 -29.92 -32.23
CA ILE A 548 -8.57 -28.48 -32.49
C ILE A 548 -7.98 -28.19 -33.88
N GLU A 549 -8.76 -27.54 -34.72
CA GLU A 549 -8.34 -27.15 -36.06
C GLU A 549 -7.28 -26.04 -36.01
N ASP A 550 -6.28 -26.13 -36.89
CA ASP A 550 -5.18 -25.15 -36.91
C ASP A 550 -5.65 -23.73 -37.22
N ALA A 551 -6.74 -23.59 -37.99
CA ALA A 551 -7.35 -22.31 -38.33
C ALA A 551 -7.89 -21.54 -37.11
N GLU A 552 -8.10 -22.19 -35.96
CA GLU A 552 -8.53 -21.50 -34.73
C GLU A 552 -7.43 -20.64 -34.09
N PHE A 553 -6.17 -20.87 -34.45
CA PHE A 553 -5.00 -20.20 -33.89
C PHE A 553 -4.55 -18.98 -34.72
N GLN A 554 -5.36 -18.57 -35.69
CA GLN A 554 -5.18 -17.35 -36.46
C GLN A 554 -6.48 -16.53 -36.42
N PRO A 555 -6.40 -15.20 -36.41
CA PRO A 555 -7.60 -14.37 -36.52
C PRO A 555 -8.27 -14.60 -37.88
N LYS A 556 -9.60 -14.73 -37.87
CA LYS A 556 -10.38 -14.72 -39.13
C LYS A 556 -10.32 -13.31 -39.73
N GLN A 557 -9.97 -13.23 -41.02
CA GLN A 557 -9.91 -11.98 -41.78
C GLN A 557 -11.29 -11.34 -41.92
#